data_AF-A0A962EG10-F1
#
_entry.id   AF-A0A962EG10-F1
#
_cell.length_a   1.000
_cell.length_b   1.000
_cell.length_c   1.000
_cell.angle_alpha   90.00
_cell.angle_beta   90.00
_cell.angle_gamma   90.00
#
_symmetry.space_group_name_H-M   'P 1'
#
loop_
_entity.id
_entity.type
_entity.pdbx_description
1 polymer ?
#
loop_
_entity_poly.entity_id
_entity_poly.type
_entity_poly.pdbx_seq_one_letter_code
_entity_poly.pdbx_strand_id
1 'polypeptide(L)'
;MTDTTAPSELALLCRVGFEPDLMDELSAWFAVQGVAASVRSEQSAVVRVRAAGTHPGLADLVFARDLIQVAAELRDLSVKDRVSPISAALRPLGPLSSLTVLTPDSEATKPLAPLVGALQARLGDLVRPGGTGRAQVWMLAGTHALVGPSPPAGAAPVSGGIPRLKFPREAPSRSTLKLEEAFQVLMSPNERERWLVAGGTAVDLGAAPGGWTYQLVARRIRVTAIDNGPMAPALMHSGLVQHLREDGFRYRPPRPVDWLVCDMVEKPGKVAELMVRWLQSGWCKAAIFNLKLPMKKRFDAWDKARAVLRPLQRMGFSVRARQLYHDREELTVAVIPGAQIQLPKLREATASRLSDRATRSQPPAAAKATRPGKGPRQTAANAPPLKSGQPASGRKAAPAGARAAAAGRKPPSPGSRKPRGK
;
A
#
# COMPACT_ATOMS: atom_id res chain seq x y z
N MET A 1 -27.02 -11.12 -27.30
CA MET A 1 -27.51 -11.11 -25.91
C MET A 1 -27.06 -12.43 -25.29
N THR A 2 -25.93 -12.44 -24.59
CA THR A 2 -25.50 -13.61 -23.81
C THR A 2 -26.47 -13.75 -22.65
N ASP A 3 -27.08 -14.93 -22.51
CA ASP A 3 -27.99 -15.27 -21.44
C ASP A 3 -27.30 -15.07 -20.07
N THR A 4 -27.61 -13.96 -19.40
CA THR A 4 -27.01 -13.55 -18.13
C THR A 4 -27.46 -14.43 -16.96
N THR A 5 -28.34 -15.40 -17.21
CA THR A 5 -28.89 -16.30 -16.18
C THR A 5 -28.04 -17.55 -15.97
N ALA A 6 -27.21 -17.95 -16.94
CA ALA A 6 -26.35 -19.10 -16.81
C ALA A 6 -25.19 -18.82 -15.81
N PRO A 7 -24.90 -19.74 -14.87
CA PRO A 7 -23.80 -19.57 -13.95
C PRO A 7 -22.48 -19.55 -14.72
N SER A 8 -21.73 -18.46 -14.56
CA SER A 8 -20.39 -18.31 -15.12
C SER A 8 -19.35 -18.50 -14.02
N GLU A 9 -18.14 -18.80 -14.45
CA GLU A 9 -17.07 -19.15 -13.55
C GLU A 9 -15.88 -18.21 -13.67
N LEU A 10 -15.37 -17.77 -12.53
CA LEU A 10 -14.16 -17.00 -12.42
C LEU A 10 -13.10 -17.79 -11.65
N ALA A 11 -11.86 -17.63 -12.06
CA ALA A 11 -10.71 -17.96 -11.23
C ALA A 11 -9.95 -16.68 -10.90
N LEU A 12 -9.42 -16.61 -9.67
CA LEU A 12 -8.72 -15.46 -9.12
C LEU A 12 -7.38 -15.91 -8.57
N LEU A 13 -6.33 -15.16 -8.87
CA LEU A 13 -5.02 -15.35 -8.25
C LEU A 13 -4.95 -14.59 -6.93
N CYS A 14 -4.32 -15.19 -5.92
CA CYS A 14 -4.00 -14.51 -4.67
C CYS A 14 -2.59 -14.89 -4.19
N ARG A 15 -2.17 -14.33 -3.05
CA ARG A 15 -0.98 -14.82 -2.37
C ARG A 15 -1.24 -16.23 -1.81
N VAL A 16 -0.25 -17.12 -1.88
CA VAL A 16 -0.33 -18.44 -1.21
C VAL A 16 -0.56 -18.24 0.30
N GLY A 17 -1.54 -18.97 0.85
CA GLY A 17 -1.95 -18.89 2.25
C GLY A 17 -2.99 -17.79 2.56
N PHE A 18 -3.45 -17.07 1.53
CA PHE A 18 -4.52 -16.06 1.60
C PHE A 18 -5.78 -16.50 0.83
N GLU A 19 -5.83 -17.75 0.38
CA GLU A 19 -7.01 -18.32 -0.25
C GLU A 19 -8.25 -18.21 0.67
N PRO A 20 -8.17 -18.56 1.98
CA PRO A 20 -9.32 -18.39 2.88
C PRO A 20 -9.77 -16.94 3.01
N ASP A 21 -8.83 -15.98 3.07
CA ASP A 21 -9.15 -14.56 3.20
C ASP A 21 -9.83 -14.01 1.92
N LEU A 22 -9.41 -14.46 0.74
CA LEU A 22 -10.08 -14.14 -0.53
C LEU A 22 -11.44 -14.84 -0.64
N MET A 23 -11.58 -16.06 -0.13
CA MET A 23 -12.86 -16.76 -0.10
C MET A 23 -13.88 -16.05 0.79
N ASP A 24 -13.46 -15.57 1.97
CA ASP A 24 -14.28 -14.75 2.87
C ASP A 24 -14.67 -13.43 2.20
N GLU A 25 -13.73 -12.76 1.51
CA GLU A 25 -13.98 -11.52 0.77
C GLU A 25 -15.02 -11.71 -0.35
N LEU A 26 -14.87 -12.75 -1.17
CA LEU A 26 -15.83 -13.08 -2.23
C LEU A 26 -17.20 -13.43 -1.66
N SER A 27 -17.26 -14.25 -0.61
CA SER A 27 -18.52 -14.63 0.03
C SER A 27 -19.26 -13.41 0.56
N ALA A 28 -18.55 -12.48 1.20
CA ALA A 28 -19.12 -11.22 1.65
C ALA A 28 -19.60 -10.33 0.48
N TRP A 29 -18.84 -10.26 -0.62
CA TRP A 29 -19.25 -9.50 -1.81
C TRP A 29 -20.55 -10.04 -2.41
N PHE A 30 -20.64 -11.35 -2.64
CA PHE A 30 -21.84 -11.98 -3.21
C PHE A 30 -23.06 -11.89 -2.27
N ALA A 31 -22.85 -12.00 -0.95
CA ALA A 31 -23.91 -11.81 0.03
C ALA A 31 -24.56 -10.42 -0.04
N VAL A 32 -23.76 -9.36 -0.25
CA VAL A 32 -24.27 -7.99 -0.43
C VAL A 32 -25.12 -7.86 -1.71
N GLN A 33 -24.77 -8.61 -2.76
CA GLN A 33 -25.53 -8.62 -4.02
C GLN A 33 -26.79 -9.51 -3.96
N GLY A 34 -26.98 -10.28 -2.89
CA GLY A 34 -28.06 -11.27 -2.80
C GLY A 34 -27.92 -12.42 -3.80
N VAL A 35 -26.69 -12.69 -4.27
CA VAL A 35 -26.40 -13.72 -5.27
C VAL A 35 -25.79 -14.95 -4.61
N ALA A 36 -26.36 -16.12 -4.88
CA ALA A 36 -25.78 -17.38 -4.43
C ALA A 36 -24.52 -17.70 -5.24
N ALA A 37 -23.41 -17.96 -4.56
CA ALA A 37 -22.12 -18.28 -5.17
C ALA A 37 -21.46 -19.48 -4.49
N SER A 38 -20.85 -20.36 -5.29
CA SER A 38 -19.98 -21.43 -4.81
C SER A 38 -18.54 -20.96 -4.91
N VAL A 39 -17.88 -20.76 -3.77
CA VAL A 39 -16.50 -20.29 -3.66
C VAL A 39 -15.63 -21.42 -3.11
N ARG A 40 -14.54 -21.77 -3.80
CA ARG A 40 -13.65 -22.87 -3.40
C ARG A 40 -12.20 -22.62 -3.82
N SER A 41 -11.28 -23.29 -3.13
CA SER A 41 -9.85 -23.29 -3.46
C SER A 41 -9.36 -24.73 -3.51
N GLU A 42 -9.03 -25.21 -4.70
CA GLU A 42 -8.53 -26.57 -4.93
C GLU A 42 -7.01 -26.61 -5.11
N GLN A 43 -6.38 -25.45 -5.31
CA GLN A 43 -4.95 -25.30 -5.57
C GLN A 43 -4.42 -24.03 -4.89
N SER A 44 -3.16 -24.06 -4.43
CA SER A 44 -2.50 -22.88 -3.86
C SER A 44 -2.50 -21.69 -4.82
N ALA A 45 -2.71 -20.50 -4.27
CA ALA A 45 -2.81 -19.22 -4.97
C ALA A 45 -3.99 -19.08 -5.95
N VAL A 46 -4.95 -20.02 -5.99
CA VAL A 46 -6.10 -19.96 -6.91
C VAL A 46 -7.41 -20.19 -6.18
N VAL A 47 -8.29 -19.18 -6.22
CA VAL A 47 -9.68 -19.30 -5.75
C VAL A 47 -10.61 -19.30 -6.96
N ARG A 48 -11.57 -20.23 -6.98
CA ARG A 48 -12.60 -20.34 -8.00
C ARG A 48 -13.96 -19.97 -7.43
N VAL A 49 -14.73 -19.22 -8.22
CA VAL A 49 -16.11 -18.91 -7.91
C VAL A 49 -17.03 -19.23 -9.08
N ARG A 50 -18.15 -19.86 -8.78
CA ARG A 50 -19.26 -20.07 -9.72
C ARG A 50 -20.49 -19.35 -9.19
N ALA A 51 -21.02 -18.42 -9.97
CA ALA A 51 -22.20 -17.64 -9.62
C ALA A 51 -22.97 -17.25 -10.90
N ALA A 52 -24.28 -17.05 -10.76
CA ALA A 52 -25.10 -16.45 -11.81
C ALA A 52 -25.02 -14.92 -11.75
N GLY A 53 -25.18 -14.25 -12.89
CA GLY A 53 -25.22 -12.80 -12.95
C GLY A 53 -23.87 -12.11 -12.76
N THR A 54 -23.85 -11.03 -11.98
CA THR A 54 -22.72 -10.10 -11.86
C THR A 54 -21.59 -10.68 -11.02
N HIS A 55 -20.37 -10.43 -11.45
CA HIS A 55 -19.14 -10.79 -10.73
C HIS A 55 -18.40 -9.54 -10.24
N PRO A 56 -17.55 -9.67 -9.19
CA PRO A 56 -16.70 -8.58 -8.75
C PRO A 56 -15.66 -8.23 -9.82
N GLY A 57 -15.37 -6.94 -9.96
CA GLY A 57 -14.18 -6.47 -10.64
C GLY A 57 -12.95 -6.60 -9.75
N LEU A 58 -11.76 -6.52 -10.35
CA LEU A 58 -10.52 -6.64 -9.58
C LEU A 58 -10.44 -5.51 -8.54
N ALA A 59 -10.91 -4.31 -8.89
CA ALA A 59 -10.92 -3.13 -8.02
C ALA A 59 -11.80 -3.29 -6.76
N ASP A 60 -12.76 -4.23 -6.75
CA ASP A 60 -13.65 -4.47 -5.61
C ASP A 60 -13.02 -5.35 -4.53
N LEU A 61 -11.93 -6.04 -4.87
CA LEU A 61 -11.27 -7.04 -4.04
C LEU A 61 -9.89 -6.56 -3.62
N VAL A 62 -9.45 -6.88 -2.41
CA VAL A 62 -8.10 -6.56 -1.94
C VAL A 62 -7.16 -7.75 -1.94
N PHE A 63 -7.68 -8.98 -1.78
CA PHE A 63 -6.83 -10.18 -1.72
C PHE A 63 -6.59 -10.83 -3.09
N ALA A 64 -7.37 -10.49 -4.11
CA ALA A 64 -7.14 -10.92 -5.48
C ALA A 64 -6.04 -10.09 -6.14
N ARG A 65 -5.16 -10.72 -6.93
CA ARG A 65 -4.12 -10.06 -7.74
C ARG A 65 -4.51 -9.97 -9.21
N ASP A 66 -5.16 -11.01 -9.72
CA ASP A 66 -5.64 -11.07 -11.11
C ASP A 66 -6.85 -11.99 -11.20
N LEU A 67 -7.55 -11.93 -12.32
CA LEU A 67 -8.77 -12.69 -12.54
C LEU A 67 -8.96 -13.08 -14.02
N ILE A 68 -9.56 -14.26 -14.22
CA ILE A 68 -9.89 -14.83 -15.52
C ILE A 68 -11.34 -15.31 -15.49
N GLN A 69 -12.10 -15.04 -16.55
CA GLN A 69 -13.37 -15.71 -16.78
C GLN A 69 -13.09 -17.04 -17.44
N VAL A 70 -13.40 -18.14 -16.77
CA VAL A 70 -13.06 -19.48 -17.25
C VAL A 70 -14.03 -19.85 -18.38
N ALA A 71 -13.53 -19.81 -19.62
CA ALA A 71 -14.27 -20.24 -20.81
C ALA A 71 -14.01 -21.73 -21.12
N ALA A 72 -12.80 -22.22 -20.83
CA ALA A 72 -12.45 -23.63 -20.93
C ALA A 72 -11.48 -24.02 -19.81
N GLU A 73 -11.68 -25.23 -19.27
CA GLU A 73 -10.76 -25.90 -18.35
C GLU A 73 -10.22 -27.14 -19.06
N LEU A 74 -8.96 -27.09 -19.48
CA LEU A 74 -8.31 -28.15 -20.25
C LEU A 74 -7.51 -29.03 -19.31
N ARG A 75 -8.03 -30.23 -19.04
CA ARG A 75 -7.36 -31.29 -18.26
C ARG A 75 -6.69 -32.28 -19.20
N ASP A 76 -5.70 -33.00 -18.68
CA ASP A 76 -4.99 -34.08 -19.38
C ASP A 76 -4.36 -33.67 -20.72
N LEU A 77 -3.87 -32.42 -20.80
CA LEU A 77 -3.18 -31.92 -21.98
C LEU A 77 -1.96 -32.77 -22.31
N SER A 78 -1.86 -33.21 -23.56
CA SER A 78 -0.72 -33.97 -24.07
C SER A 78 0.57 -33.18 -23.92
N VAL A 79 1.61 -33.83 -23.36
CA VAL A 79 2.93 -33.20 -23.25
C VAL A 79 3.59 -32.96 -24.61
N LYS A 80 3.15 -33.67 -25.65
CA LYS A 80 3.62 -33.54 -27.04
C LYS A 80 2.93 -32.41 -27.78
N ASP A 81 1.68 -32.09 -27.43
CA ASP A 81 0.92 -31.00 -28.04
C ASP A 81 -0.05 -30.35 -27.05
N ARG A 82 0.34 -29.17 -26.58
CA ARG A 82 -0.51 -28.28 -25.77
C ARG A 82 -1.03 -27.10 -26.58
N VAL A 83 -0.39 -26.79 -27.70
CA VAL A 83 -0.67 -25.56 -28.46
C VAL A 83 -2.01 -25.71 -29.18
N SER A 84 -2.26 -26.85 -29.81
CA SER A 84 -3.51 -27.08 -30.55
C SER A 84 -4.75 -26.98 -29.67
N PRO A 85 -4.87 -27.70 -28.52
CA PRO A 85 -6.07 -27.60 -27.67
C PRO A 85 -6.24 -26.20 -27.06
N ILE A 86 -5.16 -25.54 -26.65
CA ILE A 86 -5.24 -24.17 -26.11
C ILE A 86 -5.67 -23.17 -27.21
N SER A 87 -5.10 -23.29 -28.42
CA SER A 87 -5.50 -22.47 -29.56
C SER A 87 -6.98 -22.67 -29.92
N ALA A 88 -7.45 -23.93 -29.92
CA ALA A 88 -8.84 -24.24 -30.17
C ALA A 88 -9.78 -23.59 -29.13
N ALA A 89 -9.40 -23.57 -27.86
CA ALA A 89 -10.16 -22.90 -26.79
C ALA A 89 -10.13 -21.37 -26.88
N LEU A 90 -9.07 -20.77 -27.44
CA LEU A 90 -8.94 -19.33 -27.61
C LEU A 90 -9.72 -18.78 -28.82
N ARG A 91 -9.86 -19.55 -29.91
CA ARG A 91 -10.51 -19.10 -31.16
C ARG A 91 -11.94 -18.57 -30.99
N PRO A 92 -12.82 -19.20 -30.18
CA PRO A 92 -14.18 -18.70 -29.96
C PRO A 92 -14.25 -17.35 -29.23
N LEU A 93 -13.17 -16.91 -28.57
CA LEU A 93 -13.13 -15.62 -27.86
C LEU A 93 -13.04 -14.42 -28.83
N GLY A 94 -12.93 -14.68 -30.13
CA GLY A 94 -12.83 -13.65 -31.15
C GLY A 94 -11.40 -13.11 -31.32
N PRO A 95 -11.23 -12.04 -32.13
CA PRO A 95 -9.92 -11.49 -32.40
C PRO A 95 -9.33 -10.85 -31.13
N LEU A 96 -8.14 -11.33 -30.73
CA LEU A 96 -7.48 -10.91 -29.51
C LEU A 96 -6.57 -9.70 -29.76
N SER A 97 -6.68 -8.67 -28.91
CA SER A 97 -5.73 -7.56 -28.79
C SER A 97 -4.52 -7.90 -27.93
N SER A 98 -4.68 -8.82 -26.97
CA SER A 98 -3.59 -9.30 -26.12
C SER A 98 -3.87 -10.71 -25.60
N LEU A 99 -2.82 -11.51 -25.46
CA LEU A 99 -2.85 -12.82 -24.83
C LEU A 99 -1.74 -12.91 -23.77
N THR A 100 -2.12 -13.28 -22.55
CA THR A 100 -1.16 -13.53 -21.45
C THR A 100 -1.22 -15.00 -21.06
N VAL A 101 -0.08 -15.69 -21.17
CA VAL A 101 0.11 -17.02 -20.58
C VAL A 101 0.87 -16.85 -19.27
N LEU A 102 0.34 -17.44 -18.20
CA LEU A 102 0.95 -17.36 -16.87
C LEU A 102 0.75 -18.64 -16.08
N THR A 103 1.32 -18.68 -14.90
CA THR A 103 1.09 -19.73 -13.91
C THR A 103 0.85 -19.07 -12.55
N PRO A 104 0.02 -19.64 -11.64
CA PRO A 104 -0.13 -19.13 -10.28
C PRO A 104 1.23 -18.98 -9.58
N ASP A 105 1.36 -17.99 -8.70
CA ASP A 105 2.58 -17.73 -7.92
C ASP A 105 2.68 -18.71 -6.74
N SER A 106 3.15 -19.94 -7.01
CA SER A 106 3.32 -20.98 -5.99
C SER A 106 4.55 -21.85 -6.29
N GLU A 107 5.06 -22.55 -5.27
CA GLU A 107 6.19 -23.47 -5.45
C GLU A 107 5.83 -24.66 -6.36
N ALA A 108 4.58 -25.11 -6.38
CA ALA A 108 4.13 -26.20 -7.25
C ALA A 108 4.15 -25.84 -8.74
N THR A 109 3.97 -24.57 -9.05
CA THR A 109 3.82 -24.04 -10.41
C THR A 109 5.08 -23.35 -10.93
N LYS A 110 6.01 -22.98 -10.04
CA LYS A 110 7.30 -22.36 -10.37
C LYS A 110 8.12 -23.11 -11.43
N PRO A 111 8.18 -24.46 -11.46
CA PRO A 111 8.87 -25.20 -12.52
C PRO A 111 8.24 -25.03 -13.92
N LEU A 112 7.02 -24.50 -14.02
CA LEU A 112 6.31 -24.30 -15.30
C LEU A 112 6.77 -23.04 -16.05
N ALA A 113 7.63 -22.20 -15.47
CA ALA A 113 8.06 -20.95 -16.11
C ALA A 113 8.63 -21.13 -17.55
N PRO A 114 9.48 -22.14 -17.85
CA PRO A 114 9.92 -22.39 -19.22
C PRO A 114 8.77 -22.76 -20.16
N LEU A 115 7.82 -23.56 -19.68
CA LEU A 115 6.63 -23.96 -20.45
C LEU A 115 5.75 -22.75 -20.77
N VAL A 116 5.50 -21.90 -19.77
CA VAL A 116 4.74 -20.64 -19.94
C VAL A 116 5.39 -19.76 -21.01
N GLY A 117 6.72 -19.58 -20.98
CA GLY A 117 7.44 -18.81 -21.98
C GLY A 117 7.32 -19.40 -23.40
N ALA A 118 7.46 -20.71 -23.53
CA ALA A 118 7.30 -21.40 -24.82
C ALA A 118 5.87 -21.29 -25.38
N LEU A 119 4.85 -21.46 -24.53
CA LEU A 119 3.46 -21.32 -24.91
C LEU A 119 3.11 -19.88 -25.30
N GLN A 120 3.58 -18.88 -24.54
CA GLN A 120 3.40 -17.47 -24.88
C GLN A 120 3.92 -17.14 -26.27
N ALA A 121 5.10 -17.65 -26.63
CA ALA A 121 5.69 -17.44 -27.95
C ALA A 121 4.87 -18.13 -29.07
N ARG A 122 4.41 -19.36 -28.84
CA ARG A 122 3.68 -20.15 -29.86
C ARG A 122 2.22 -19.74 -30.05
N LEU A 123 1.58 -19.20 -29.01
CA LEU A 123 0.19 -18.75 -29.06
C LEU A 123 0.06 -17.27 -29.44
N GLY A 124 1.19 -16.54 -29.50
CA GLY A 124 1.24 -15.11 -29.83
C GLY A 124 0.60 -14.77 -31.17
N ASP A 125 0.66 -15.68 -32.15
CA ASP A 125 0.08 -15.51 -33.50
C ASP A 125 -1.46 -15.38 -33.50
N LEU A 126 -2.11 -15.69 -32.37
CA LEU A 126 -3.55 -15.48 -32.19
C LEU A 126 -3.90 -14.02 -31.89
N VAL A 127 -2.91 -13.20 -31.48
CA VAL A 127 -3.06 -11.77 -31.27
C VAL A 127 -2.97 -11.05 -32.61
N ARG A 128 -3.94 -10.18 -32.90
CA ARG A 128 -4.04 -9.48 -34.18
C ARG A 128 -4.15 -7.96 -33.98
N PRO A 129 -3.52 -7.14 -34.84
CA PRO A 129 -3.80 -5.72 -34.91
C PRO A 129 -5.31 -5.47 -35.09
N GLY A 130 -5.89 -4.57 -34.30
CA GLY A 130 -7.33 -4.29 -34.34
C GLY A 130 -8.21 -5.32 -33.61
N GLY A 131 -7.63 -6.34 -32.97
CA GLY A 131 -8.36 -7.16 -32.02
C GLY A 131 -8.92 -6.33 -30.87
N THR A 132 -9.97 -6.82 -30.21
CA THR A 132 -10.64 -6.13 -29.10
C THR A 132 -10.66 -6.95 -27.83
N GLY A 133 -10.56 -8.29 -27.94
CA GLY A 133 -10.58 -9.19 -26.80
C GLY A 133 -9.22 -9.31 -26.10
N ARG A 134 -9.21 -9.33 -24.77
CA ARG A 134 -8.04 -9.74 -23.99
C ARG A 134 -8.29 -11.12 -23.44
N ALA A 135 -7.34 -12.04 -23.63
CA ALA A 135 -7.45 -13.41 -23.12
C ALA A 135 -6.26 -13.80 -22.28
N GLN A 136 -6.48 -14.82 -21.45
CA GLN A 136 -5.47 -15.37 -20.57
C GLN A 136 -5.47 -16.89 -20.65
N VAL A 137 -4.30 -17.47 -20.42
CA VAL A 137 -4.09 -18.91 -20.24
C VAL A 137 -3.33 -19.10 -18.93
N TRP A 138 -3.95 -19.74 -17.96
CA TRP A 138 -3.32 -20.04 -16.68
C TRP A 138 -2.94 -21.51 -16.64
N MET A 139 -1.65 -21.81 -16.73
CA MET A 139 -1.13 -23.16 -16.52
C MET A 139 -1.20 -23.48 -15.02
N LEU A 140 -2.08 -24.41 -14.65
CA LEU A 140 -2.22 -24.88 -13.27
C LEU A 140 -1.29 -26.05 -12.97
N ALA A 141 -1.00 -26.85 -13.99
CA ALA A 141 0.00 -27.91 -14.00
C ALA A 141 0.59 -28.05 -15.42
N GLY A 142 1.58 -28.93 -15.59
CA GLY A 142 2.14 -29.23 -16.91
C GLY A 142 1.14 -29.81 -17.90
N THR A 143 -0.03 -30.28 -17.44
CA THR A 143 -1.09 -30.88 -18.26
C THR A 143 -2.48 -30.30 -17.97
N HIS A 144 -2.58 -29.20 -17.22
CA HIS A 144 -3.85 -28.59 -16.81
C HIS A 144 -3.80 -27.07 -17.00
N ALA A 145 -4.74 -26.53 -17.77
CA ALA A 145 -4.82 -25.09 -18.05
C ALA A 145 -6.24 -24.55 -17.93
N LEU A 146 -6.37 -23.31 -17.45
CA LEU A 146 -7.58 -22.51 -17.61
C LEU A 146 -7.39 -21.54 -18.78
N VAL A 147 -8.43 -21.39 -19.60
CA VAL A 147 -8.43 -20.49 -20.75
C VAL A 147 -9.68 -19.63 -20.71
N GLY A 148 -9.54 -18.35 -21.02
CA GLY A 148 -10.69 -17.49 -21.19
C GLY A 148 -10.37 -16.00 -21.21
N PRO A 149 -11.39 -15.15 -21.38
CA PRO A 149 -11.19 -13.72 -21.50
C PRO A 149 -10.84 -13.09 -20.14
N SER A 150 -10.18 -11.93 -20.19
CA SER A 150 -10.18 -11.01 -19.06
C SER A 150 -11.63 -10.59 -18.76
N PRO A 151 -12.11 -10.71 -17.53
CA PRO A 151 -13.46 -10.33 -17.16
C PRO A 151 -13.82 -8.89 -17.56
N PRO A 152 -15.08 -8.62 -17.94
CA PRO A 152 -15.54 -7.27 -18.31
C PRO A 152 -15.30 -6.23 -17.21
N ALA A 153 -15.39 -6.65 -15.94
CA ALA A 153 -15.13 -5.81 -14.77
C ALA A 153 -13.62 -5.53 -14.54
N GLY A 154 -12.75 -6.00 -15.44
CA GLY A 154 -11.35 -5.63 -15.56
C GLY A 154 -10.38 -6.55 -14.81
N ALA A 155 -9.48 -7.20 -15.55
CA ALA A 155 -8.31 -7.94 -15.06
C ALA A 155 -7.10 -7.03 -14.79
N ALA A 156 -6.05 -7.60 -14.18
CA ALA A 156 -4.84 -6.85 -13.92
C ALA A 156 -4.19 -6.37 -15.24
N PRO A 157 -3.60 -5.16 -15.27
CA PRO A 157 -2.93 -4.65 -16.46
C PRO A 157 -1.59 -5.35 -16.73
N VAL A 158 -1.06 -6.08 -15.75
CA VAL A 158 0.19 -6.84 -15.81
C VAL A 158 -0.07 -8.30 -15.49
N SER A 159 0.71 -9.20 -16.08
CA SER A 159 0.57 -10.64 -15.90
C SER A 159 0.48 -11.05 -14.43
N GLY A 160 -0.65 -11.65 -14.05
CA GLY A 160 -0.88 -12.18 -12.70
C GLY A 160 -0.97 -11.12 -11.62
N GLY A 161 -1.11 -9.84 -12.00
CA GLY A 161 -1.12 -8.71 -11.07
C GLY A 161 0.22 -8.46 -10.39
N ILE A 162 1.34 -8.94 -10.95
CA ILE A 162 2.67 -8.81 -10.37
C ILE A 162 3.57 -7.96 -11.28
N PRO A 163 3.81 -6.69 -10.94
CA PRO A 163 4.78 -5.86 -11.67
C PRO A 163 6.20 -6.42 -11.55
N ARG A 164 6.95 -6.42 -12.66
CA ARG A 164 8.36 -6.81 -12.66
C ARG A 164 9.22 -5.65 -12.16
N LEU A 165 9.51 -5.64 -10.87
CA LEU A 165 10.34 -4.62 -10.23
C LEU A 165 11.73 -5.17 -9.93
N LYS A 166 12.75 -4.33 -10.11
CA LYS A 166 14.14 -4.67 -9.77
C LYS A 166 14.52 -3.92 -8.51
N PHE A 167 15.04 -4.65 -7.51
CA PHE A 167 15.55 -4.03 -6.30
C PHE A 167 16.72 -3.08 -6.63
N PRO A 168 16.60 -1.76 -6.35
CA PRO A 168 17.69 -0.81 -6.56
C PRO A 168 18.83 -1.08 -5.58
N ARG A 169 20.08 -1.05 -6.04
CA ARG A 169 21.24 -1.36 -5.19
C ARG A 169 21.48 -0.30 -4.12
N GLU A 170 21.06 0.93 -4.41
CA GLU A 170 21.21 2.12 -3.60
C GLU A 170 20.10 2.24 -2.54
N ALA A 171 19.03 1.46 -2.65
CA ALA A 171 17.93 1.48 -1.70
C ALA A 171 18.34 0.80 -0.38
N PRO A 172 18.08 1.42 0.78
CA PRO A 172 18.53 0.89 2.07
C PRO A 172 17.73 -0.33 2.56
N SER A 173 16.59 -0.63 1.93
CA SER A 173 15.71 -1.74 2.32
C SER A 173 14.88 -2.23 1.14
N ARG A 174 14.59 -3.55 1.11
CA ARG A 174 13.68 -4.17 0.14
C ARG A 174 12.23 -3.67 0.26
N SER A 175 11.84 -3.06 1.39
CA SER A 175 10.51 -2.45 1.55
C SER A 175 10.25 -1.35 0.53
N THR A 176 11.30 -0.80 -0.09
CA THR A 176 11.20 0.13 -1.22
C THR A 176 10.32 -0.38 -2.37
N LEU A 177 10.32 -1.70 -2.61
CA LEU A 177 9.57 -2.31 -3.70
C LEU A 177 8.06 -2.30 -3.44
N LYS A 178 7.62 -2.24 -2.18
CA LYS A 178 6.21 -2.11 -1.83
C LYS A 178 5.65 -0.78 -2.33
N LEU A 179 6.35 0.33 -2.04
CA LEU A 179 5.88 1.65 -2.44
C LEU A 179 5.97 1.84 -3.97
N GLU A 180 7.01 1.29 -4.60
CA GLU A 180 7.11 1.28 -6.06
C GLU A 180 5.96 0.49 -6.71
N GLU A 181 5.65 -0.68 -6.17
CA GLU A 181 4.52 -1.49 -6.61
C GLU A 181 3.19 -0.77 -6.39
N ALA A 182 3.02 -0.11 -5.25
CA ALA A 182 1.82 0.67 -4.93
C ALA A 182 1.59 1.78 -5.98
N PHE A 183 2.64 2.46 -6.42
CA PHE A 183 2.52 3.43 -7.51
C PHE A 183 2.04 2.79 -8.81
N GLN A 184 2.48 1.57 -9.13
CA GLN A 184 2.10 0.90 -10.37
C GLN A 184 0.69 0.30 -10.32
N VAL A 185 0.30 -0.26 -9.17
CA VAL A 185 -0.94 -1.04 -9.00
C VAL A 185 -2.11 -0.16 -8.53
N LEU A 186 -1.87 0.80 -7.64
CA LEU A 186 -2.93 1.60 -7.01
C LEU A 186 -3.13 2.96 -7.65
N MET A 187 -2.23 3.40 -8.54
CA MET A 187 -2.35 4.67 -9.27
C MET A 187 -2.51 4.44 -10.77
N SER A 188 -3.34 5.26 -11.40
CA SER A 188 -3.38 5.38 -12.86
C SER A 188 -2.12 6.07 -13.40
N PRO A 189 -1.79 5.90 -14.70
CA PRO A 189 -0.70 6.65 -15.33
C PRO A 189 -0.80 8.17 -15.11
N ASN A 190 -1.99 8.75 -15.29
CA ASN A 190 -2.23 10.18 -15.13
C ASN A 190 -2.04 10.64 -13.68
N GLU A 191 -2.47 9.83 -12.70
CA GLU A 191 -2.22 10.15 -11.29
C GLU A 191 -0.73 10.11 -10.96
N ARG A 192 0.03 9.13 -11.50
CA ARG A 192 1.48 9.09 -11.30
C ARG A 192 2.15 10.33 -11.86
N GLU A 193 1.83 10.70 -13.10
CA GLU A 193 2.39 11.91 -13.73
C GLU A 193 2.05 13.18 -12.95
N ARG A 194 0.81 13.30 -12.47
CA ARG A 194 0.36 14.47 -11.71
C ARG A 194 0.96 14.57 -10.32
N TRP A 195 1.12 13.44 -9.62
CA TRP A 195 1.42 13.44 -8.19
C TRP A 195 2.87 13.07 -7.86
N LEU A 196 3.55 12.33 -8.71
CA LEU A 196 4.95 11.91 -8.51
C LEU A 196 5.92 12.86 -9.21
N VAL A 197 5.79 14.15 -8.90
CA VAL A 197 6.50 15.24 -9.58
C VAL A 197 7.75 15.69 -8.82
N ALA A 198 8.80 16.03 -9.58
CA ALA A 198 10.01 16.60 -9.02
C ALA A 198 9.71 17.92 -8.29
N GLY A 199 10.32 18.11 -7.13
CA GLY A 199 10.10 19.29 -6.30
C GLY A 199 8.84 19.25 -5.42
N GLY A 200 8.05 18.17 -5.48
CA GLY A 200 6.97 17.91 -4.51
C GLY A 200 7.48 17.71 -3.08
N THR A 201 6.57 17.65 -2.11
CA THR A 201 6.90 17.41 -0.70
C THR A 201 6.21 16.18 -0.14
N ALA A 202 6.89 15.46 0.75
CA ALA A 202 6.36 14.28 1.40
C ALA A 202 6.77 14.19 2.87
N VAL A 203 5.97 13.48 3.66
CA VAL A 203 6.33 12.98 4.99
C VAL A 203 6.33 11.46 4.94
N ASP A 204 7.39 10.84 5.47
CA ASP A 204 7.50 9.39 5.65
C ASP A 204 7.47 9.07 7.16
N LEU A 205 6.39 8.41 7.64
CA LEU A 205 6.22 8.04 9.04
C LEU A 205 6.75 6.63 9.30
N GLY A 206 7.64 6.49 10.27
CA GLY A 206 8.37 5.23 10.50
C GLY A 206 9.38 5.00 9.39
N ALA A 207 10.11 6.06 9.02
CA ALA A 207 10.90 6.09 7.81
C ALA A 207 12.15 5.19 7.86
N ALA A 208 12.72 4.92 9.03
CA ALA A 208 14.04 4.29 9.11
C ALA A 208 14.00 2.83 8.60
N PRO A 209 15.02 2.38 7.84
CA PRO A 209 16.23 3.09 7.40
C PRO A 209 16.07 3.90 6.10
N GLY A 210 14.86 3.97 5.54
CA GLY A 210 14.53 4.83 4.40
C GLY A 210 14.07 4.10 3.14
N GLY A 211 13.51 2.90 3.23
CA GLY A 211 13.07 2.15 2.05
C GLY A 211 12.01 2.88 1.22
N TRP A 212 11.00 3.46 1.89
CA TRP A 212 9.94 4.24 1.25
C TRP A 212 10.43 5.66 0.89
N THR A 213 11.14 6.31 1.81
CA THR A 213 11.88 7.56 1.54
C THR A 213 12.69 7.49 0.24
N TYR A 214 13.38 6.38 -0.05
CA TYR A 214 14.15 6.19 -1.28
C TYR A 214 13.31 6.38 -2.55
N GLN A 215 12.10 5.81 -2.61
CA GLN A 215 11.25 5.92 -3.81
C GLN A 215 10.83 7.37 -4.08
N LEU A 216 10.62 8.15 -3.04
CA LEU A 216 10.27 9.56 -3.14
C LEU A 216 11.50 10.40 -3.56
N VAL A 217 12.64 10.16 -2.92
CA VAL A 217 13.92 10.84 -3.25
C VAL A 217 14.36 10.55 -4.69
N ALA A 218 14.23 9.30 -5.16
CA ALA A 218 14.55 8.91 -6.54
C ALA A 218 13.72 9.69 -7.58
N ARG A 219 12.55 10.21 -7.19
CA ARG A 219 11.66 11.05 -8.01
C ARG A 219 11.86 12.55 -7.74
N ARG A 220 12.92 12.91 -7.01
CA ARG A 220 13.25 14.27 -6.57
C ARG A 220 12.15 14.95 -5.75
N ILE A 221 11.41 14.16 -4.96
CA ILE A 221 10.47 14.66 -3.95
C ILE A 221 11.26 14.91 -2.67
N ARG A 222 11.05 16.06 -2.03
CA ARG A 222 11.65 16.39 -0.73
C ARG A 222 10.90 15.66 0.38
N VAL A 223 11.62 14.96 1.25
CA VAL A 223 11.01 14.10 2.28
C VAL A 223 11.40 14.59 3.68
N THR A 224 10.39 14.80 4.53
CA THR A 224 10.59 14.83 5.98
C THR A 224 10.40 13.41 6.51
N ALA A 225 11.51 12.75 6.83
CA ALA A 225 11.54 11.40 7.37
C ALA A 225 11.39 11.45 8.91
N ILE A 226 10.36 10.79 9.43
CA ILE A 226 10.02 10.78 10.86
C ILE A 226 10.31 9.39 11.43
N ASP A 227 11.38 9.28 12.22
CA ASP A 227 11.72 8.05 12.93
C ASP A 227 12.77 8.32 14.02
N ASN A 228 12.72 7.59 15.13
CA ASN A 228 13.80 7.63 16.12
C ASN A 228 15.06 6.90 15.64
N GLY A 229 14.89 5.90 14.77
CA GLY A 229 15.97 5.15 14.13
C GLY A 229 16.75 5.99 13.11
N PRO A 230 18.00 5.61 12.81
CA PRO A 230 18.84 6.34 11.86
C PRO A 230 18.38 6.12 10.41
N MET A 231 18.37 7.20 9.63
CA MET A 231 18.24 7.13 8.17
C MET A 231 19.57 6.71 7.53
N ALA A 232 19.50 6.01 6.40
CA ALA A 232 20.70 5.62 5.67
C ALA A 232 21.51 6.85 5.19
N PRO A 233 22.84 6.88 5.38
CA PRO A 233 23.66 8.06 5.03
C PRO A 233 23.53 8.49 3.57
N ALA A 234 23.43 7.55 2.63
CA ALA A 234 23.26 7.85 1.21
C ALA A 234 21.99 8.67 0.91
N LEU A 235 20.90 8.44 1.66
CA LEU A 235 19.68 9.23 1.52
C LEU A 235 19.86 10.65 2.08
N MET A 236 20.56 10.78 3.20
CA MET A 236 20.86 12.09 3.79
C MET A 236 21.75 12.94 2.87
N HIS A 237 22.76 12.34 2.25
CA HIS A 237 23.67 13.01 1.31
C HIS A 237 22.98 13.50 0.02
N SER A 238 21.76 13.05 -0.28
CA SER A 238 20.98 13.56 -1.43
C SER A 238 20.59 15.04 -1.29
N GLY A 239 20.58 15.59 -0.06
CA GLY A 239 20.07 16.93 0.23
C GLY A 239 18.54 17.06 0.15
N LEU A 240 17.82 15.96 -0.14
CA LEU A 240 16.36 15.94 -0.26
C LEU A 240 15.64 15.41 0.98
N VAL A 241 16.39 14.96 2.00
CA VAL A 241 15.83 14.35 3.22
C VAL A 241 16.13 15.21 4.44
N GLN A 242 15.08 15.60 5.15
CA GLN A 242 15.16 16.10 6.51
C GLN A 242 14.75 14.97 7.46
N HIS A 243 15.64 14.54 8.36
CA HIS A 243 15.34 13.52 9.36
C HIS A 243 14.97 14.18 10.70
N LEU A 244 13.80 13.83 11.24
CA LEU A 244 13.35 14.25 12.57
C LEU A 244 13.15 13.01 13.46
N ARG A 245 13.75 13.05 14.65
CA ARG A 245 13.64 11.99 15.67
C ARG A 245 12.41 12.22 16.55
N GLU A 246 11.25 11.92 15.98
CA GLU A 246 9.95 12.12 16.61
C GLU A 246 9.07 10.88 16.48
N ASP A 247 7.99 10.85 17.27
CA ASP A 247 6.95 9.82 17.19
C ASP A 247 5.99 10.13 16.02
N GLY A 248 5.95 9.24 15.03
CA GLY A 248 5.11 9.39 13.84
C GLY A 248 3.61 9.52 14.12
N PHE A 249 3.10 9.00 15.24
CA PHE A 249 1.69 9.16 15.64
C PHE A 249 1.36 10.53 16.21
N ARG A 250 2.38 11.26 16.68
CA ARG A 250 2.24 12.58 17.29
C ARG A 250 2.70 13.70 16.37
N TYR A 251 3.56 13.39 15.40
CA TYR A 251 4.09 14.36 14.44
C TYR A 251 2.97 15.10 13.69
N ARG A 252 3.17 16.40 13.50
CA ARG A 252 2.30 17.27 12.72
C ARG A 252 3.17 18.14 11.82
N PRO A 253 2.92 18.18 10.50
CA PRO A 253 3.76 18.97 9.62
C PRO A 253 3.44 20.46 9.82
N PRO A 254 4.46 21.35 9.81
CA PRO A 254 4.24 22.78 9.96
C PRO A 254 3.51 23.42 8.77
N ARG A 255 3.55 22.77 7.61
CA ARG A 255 2.85 23.14 6.38
C ARG A 255 2.30 21.89 5.69
N PRO A 256 1.16 21.96 5.00
CA PRO A 256 0.66 20.84 4.20
C PRO A 256 1.69 20.31 3.21
N VAL A 257 1.76 18.99 3.06
CA VAL A 257 2.62 18.30 2.09
C VAL A 257 1.82 17.65 0.97
N ASP A 258 2.45 17.29 -0.14
CA ASP A 258 1.76 16.58 -1.22
C ASP A 258 1.47 15.13 -0.82
N TRP A 259 2.45 14.44 -0.22
CA TRP A 259 2.35 13.03 0.14
C TRP A 259 2.55 12.76 1.63
N LEU A 260 1.74 11.84 2.16
CA LEU A 260 2.04 11.10 3.36
C LEU A 260 2.32 9.65 3.00
N VAL A 261 3.43 9.09 3.45
CA VAL A 261 3.67 7.65 3.36
C VAL A 261 3.95 7.04 4.74
N CYS A 262 3.51 5.81 4.97
CA CYS A 262 3.62 5.15 6.28
C CYS A 262 3.67 3.61 6.17
N ASP A 263 4.79 3.00 6.57
CA ASP A 263 4.95 1.53 6.70
C ASP A 263 5.15 1.08 8.16
N MET A 264 4.67 1.88 9.13
CA MET A 264 4.79 1.57 10.56
C MET A 264 4.15 0.23 10.94
N VAL A 265 4.82 -0.51 11.83
CA VAL A 265 4.32 -1.79 12.37
C VAL A 265 3.40 -1.51 13.56
N GLU A 266 2.12 -1.27 13.26
CA GLU A 266 1.09 -0.97 14.26
C GLU A 266 -0.25 -1.61 13.94
N LYS A 267 -1.19 -1.56 14.89
CA LYS A 267 -2.54 -2.11 14.68
C LYS A 267 -3.21 -1.41 13.48
N PRO A 268 -3.87 -2.15 12.56
CA PRO A 268 -4.40 -1.58 11.32
C PRO A 268 -5.43 -0.47 11.58
N GLY A 269 -6.27 -0.62 12.61
CA GLY A 269 -7.23 0.43 13.01
C GLY A 269 -6.56 1.75 13.41
N LYS A 270 -5.45 1.69 14.18
CA LYS A 270 -4.71 2.90 14.60
C LYS A 270 -4.07 3.61 13.40
N VAL A 271 -3.50 2.85 12.46
CA VAL A 271 -2.94 3.42 11.24
C VAL A 271 -4.04 4.05 10.40
N ALA A 272 -5.18 3.37 10.21
CA ALA A 272 -6.32 3.93 9.49
C ALA A 272 -6.83 5.25 10.12
N GLU A 273 -6.97 5.31 11.44
CA GLU A 273 -7.35 6.53 12.17
C GLU A 273 -6.33 7.66 11.98
N LEU A 274 -5.03 7.33 11.98
CA LEU A 274 -3.97 8.30 11.72
C LEU A 274 -4.11 8.88 10.31
N MET A 275 -4.31 8.04 9.29
CA MET A 275 -4.46 8.48 7.89
C MET A 275 -5.71 9.36 7.71
N VAL A 276 -6.82 8.99 8.33
CA VAL A 276 -8.04 9.81 8.35
C VAL A 276 -7.76 11.19 8.95
N ARG A 277 -7.09 11.25 10.11
CA ARG A 277 -6.75 12.51 10.77
C ARG A 277 -5.89 13.40 9.88
N TRP A 278 -4.84 12.85 9.27
CA TRP A 278 -3.93 13.59 8.40
C TRP A 278 -4.65 14.23 7.20
N LEU A 279 -5.47 13.44 6.50
CA LEU A 279 -6.21 13.90 5.32
C LEU A 279 -7.34 14.88 5.70
N GLN A 280 -8.06 14.64 6.80
CA GLN A 280 -9.11 15.55 7.29
C GLN A 280 -8.54 16.88 7.76
N SER A 281 -7.35 16.88 8.35
CA SER A 281 -6.68 18.11 8.81
C SER A 281 -6.02 18.89 7.66
N GLY A 282 -6.06 18.37 6.43
CA GLY A 282 -5.37 18.96 5.28
C GLY A 282 -3.85 18.97 5.41
N TRP A 283 -3.28 18.06 6.21
CA TRP A 283 -1.83 17.97 6.42
C TRP A 283 -1.10 17.32 5.25
N CYS A 284 -1.80 16.48 4.48
CA CYS A 284 -1.33 15.95 3.21
C CYS A 284 -2.44 16.00 2.16
N LYS A 285 -2.06 15.95 0.87
CA LYS A 285 -3.02 15.88 -0.25
C LYS A 285 -3.31 14.44 -0.67
N ALA A 286 -2.33 13.54 -0.58
CA ALA A 286 -2.48 12.13 -0.89
C ALA A 286 -1.71 11.28 0.14
N ALA A 287 -2.11 10.01 0.29
CA ALA A 287 -1.45 9.09 1.19
C ALA A 287 -1.27 7.69 0.59
N ILE A 288 -0.16 7.02 0.90
CA ILE A 288 0.02 5.57 0.71
C ILE A 288 0.50 4.97 2.02
N PHE A 289 -0.10 3.88 2.48
CA PHE A 289 0.28 3.27 3.76
C PHE A 289 -0.03 1.79 3.81
N ASN A 290 0.70 1.08 4.67
CA ASN A 290 0.46 -0.33 4.93
C ASN A 290 -0.42 -0.53 6.18
N LEU A 291 -1.32 -1.51 6.08
CA LEU A 291 -2.13 -2.02 7.18
C LEU A 291 -1.65 -3.43 7.51
N LYS A 292 -1.05 -3.63 8.70
CA LYS A 292 -0.59 -4.94 9.14
C LYS A 292 -1.78 -5.82 9.49
N LEU A 293 -1.87 -6.99 8.87
CA LEU A 293 -2.95 -7.93 9.08
C LEU A 293 -2.63 -8.82 10.30
N PRO A 294 -3.64 -9.18 11.11
CA PRO A 294 -3.45 -10.15 12.20
C PRO A 294 -3.22 -11.57 11.66
N MET A 295 -2.80 -12.49 12.53
CA MET A 295 -2.62 -13.90 12.15
C MET A 295 -3.93 -14.61 11.77
N LYS A 296 -5.07 -14.16 12.30
CA LYS A 296 -6.40 -14.74 12.07
C LYS A 296 -7.39 -13.64 11.75
N LYS A 297 -8.43 -13.98 10.97
CA LYS A 297 -9.51 -13.06 10.60
C LYS A 297 -8.98 -11.82 9.87
N ARG A 298 -8.14 -12.02 8.84
CA ARG A 298 -7.48 -10.91 8.15
C ARG A 298 -8.47 -10.10 7.34
N PHE A 299 -9.44 -10.77 6.69
CA PHE A 299 -10.56 -10.10 6.05
C PHE A 299 -11.39 -9.24 7.03
N ASP A 300 -11.76 -9.75 8.22
CA ASP A 300 -12.47 -8.95 9.23
C ASP A 300 -11.66 -7.70 9.66
N ALA A 301 -10.34 -7.84 9.79
CA ALA A 301 -9.46 -6.72 10.15
C ALA A 301 -9.42 -5.66 9.04
N TRP A 302 -9.37 -6.10 7.78
CA TRP A 302 -9.51 -5.23 6.63
C TRP A 302 -10.88 -4.53 6.62
N ASP A 303 -11.99 -5.26 6.81
CA ASP A 303 -13.33 -4.67 6.78
C ASP A 303 -13.51 -3.57 7.84
N LYS A 304 -12.97 -3.79 9.05
CA LYS A 304 -12.93 -2.78 10.11
C LYS A 304 -12.08 -1.56 9.74
N ALA A 305 -10.90 -1.77 9.16
CA ALA A 305 -10.05 -0.65 8.73
C ALA A 305 -10.68 0.12 7.57
N ARG A 306 -11.26 -0.60 6.59
CA ARG A 306 -12.05 -0.02 5.50
C ARG A 306 -13.19 0.83 6.04
N ALA A 307 -13.87 0.38 7.10
CA ALA A 307 -14.92 1.15 7.76
C ALA A 307 -14.44 2.49 8.31
N VAL A 308 -13.25 2.52 8.92
CA VAL A 308 -12.61 3.74 9.41
C VAL A 308 -12.24 4.68 8.26
N LEU A 309 -11.84 4.16 7.10
CA LEU A 309 -11.46 4.94 5.93
C LEU A 309 -12.66 5.50 5.12
N ARG A 310 -13.86 4.94 5.28
CA ARG A 310 -15.09 5.37 4.55
C ARG A 310 -15.35 6.89 4.53
N PRO A 311 -15.12 7.67 5.61
CA PRO A 311 -15.31 9.12 5.58
C PRO A 311 -14.50 9.83 4.50
N LEU A 312 -13.31 9.32 4.15
CA LEU A 312 -12.45 9.91 3.12
C LEU A 312 -13.10 9.83 1.73
N GLN A 313 -13.80 8.73 1.42
CA GLN A 313 -14.54 8.60 0.16
C GLN A 313 -15.63 9.66 0.04
N ARG A 314 -16.34 9.96 1.14
CA ARG A 314 -17.36 11.03 1.18
C ARG A 314 -16.77 12.43 0.99
N MET A 315 -15.50 12.62 1.31
CA MET A 315 -14.74 13.85 1.04
C MET A 315 -14.22 13.93 -0.40
N GLY A 316 -14.53 12.94 -1.25
CA GLY A 316 -14.13 12.91 -2.66
C GLY A 316 -12.78 12.22 -2.92
N PHE A 317 -12.17 11.57 -1.93
CA PHE A 317 -10.95 10.80 -2.15
C PHE A 317 -11.26 9.44 -2.78
N SER A 318 -10.41 9.00 -3.71
CA SER A 318 -10.35 7.62 -4.16
C SER A 318 -9.52 6.82 -3.15
N VAL A 319 -10.15 5.84 -2.49
CA VAL A 319 -9.48 4.91 -1.58
C VAL A 319 -9.36 3.57 -2.29
N ARG A 320 -8.13 3.12 -2.55
CA ARG A 320 -7.81 1.87 -3.25
C ARG A 320 -6.89 1.03 -2.39
N ALA A 321 -7.14 -0.27 -2.29
CA ALA A 321 -6.34 -1.17 -1.49
C ALA A 321 -6.06 -2.48 -2.23
N ARG A 322 -4.93 -3.11 -1.91
CA ARG A 322 -4.52 -4.40 -2.48
C ARG A 322 -3.52 -5.07 -1.56
N GLN A 323 -3.55 -6.40 -1.48
CA GLN A 323 -2.42 -7.19 -1.04
C GLN A 323 -1.42 -7.28 -2.18
N LEU A 324 -0.43 -6.39 -2.18
CA LEU A 324 0.58 -6.33 -3.22
C LEU A 324 1.46 -7.59 -3.23
N TYR A 325 2.25 -7.78 -4.28
CA TYR A 325 3.21 -8.87 -4.37
C TYR A 325 4.25 -8.82 -3.26
N HIS A 326 4.81 -7.63 -3.01
CA HIS A 326 5.81 -7.40 -1.96
C HIS A 326 5.20 -7.30 -0.56
N ASP A 327 3.87 -7.34 -0.44
CA ASP A 327 3.18 -7.46 0.84
C ASP A 327 3.17 -8.93 1.31
N ARG A 328 3.44 -9.12 2.60
CA ARG A 328 3.27 -10.41 3.28
C ARG A 328 1.93 -10.42 4.03
N GLU A 329 1.98 -10.25 5.34
CA GLU A 329 0.80 -10.17 6.21
C GLU A 329 0.35 -8.72 6.37
N GLU A 330 0.10 -8.07 5.25
CA GLU A 330 -0.27 -6.66 5.18
C GLU A 330 -1.02 -6.34 3.90
N LEU A 331 -1.74 -5.22 3.89
CA LEU A 331 -2.34 -4.61 2.71
C LEU A 331 -1.72 -3.24 2.51
N THR A 332 -1.53 -2.85 1.25
CA THR A 332 -1.19 -1.46 0.90
C THR A 332 -2.45 -0.71 0.48
N VAL A 333 -2.62 0.51 0.99
CA VAL A 333 -3.74 1.40 0.70
C VAL A 333 -3.21 2.70 0.11
N ALA A 334 -3.83 3.16 -0.97
CA ALA A 334 -3.63 4.49 -1.55
C ALA A 334 -4.90 5.32 -1.39
N VAL A 335 -4.73 6.57 -0.94
CA VAL A 335 -5.79 7.56 -0.84
C VAL A 335 -5.37 8.77 -1.65
N ILE A 336 -6.05 9.00 -2.77
CA ILE A 336 -5.67 10.01 -3.77
C ILE A 336 -6.89 10.91 -4.01
N PRO A 337 -6.71 12.24 -4.17
CA PRO A 337 -7.83 13.10 -4.49
C PRO A 337 -8.53 12.67 -5.78
N GLY A 338 -9.85 12.45 -5.71
CA GLY A 338 -10.66 12.19 -6.90
C GLY A 338 -10.75 13.40 -7.81
N ALA A 339 -11.23 13.20 -9.04
CA ALA A 339 -11.34 14.26 -10.05
C ALA A 339 -12.18 15.48 -9.59
N GLN A 340 -13.08 15.28 -8.62
CA GLN A 340 -13.99 16.30 -8.09
C GLN A 340 -13.38 17.15 -6.96
N ILE A 341 -12.26 16.75 -6.36
CA ILE A 341 -11.61 17.57 -5.32
C ILE A 341 -10.87 18.72 -6.01
N GLN A 342 -11.47 19.91 -5.97
CA GLN A 342 -10.70 21.15 -6.11
C GLN A 342 -9.84 21.30 -4.87
N LEU A 343 -8.60 20.81 -4.95
CA LEU A 343 -7.59 21.12 -3.97
C LEU A 343 -7.49 22.65 -3.91
N PRO A 344 -7.62 23.28 -2.74
CA PRO A 344 -7.44 24.71 -2.65
C PRO A 344 -6.09 25.03 -3.26
N LYS A 345 -6.09 25.86 -4.33
CA LYS A 345 -4.84 26.43 -4.85
C LYS A 345 -4.14 27.01 -3.63
N LEU A 346 -2.93 26.55 -3.36
CA LEU A 346 -2.04 27.19 -2.39
C LEU A 346 -2.01 28.65 -2.83
N ARG A 347 -2.77 29.52 -2.14
CA ARG A 347 -2.65 30.95 -2.34
C ARG A 347 -1.20 31.23 -2.04
N GLU A 348 -0.45 31.68 -3.03
CA GLU A 348 0.83 32.32 -2.84
C GLU A 348 0.60 33.47 -1.86
N ALA A 349 0.71 33.18 -0.57
CA ALA A 349 0.65 34.14 0.49
C ALA A 349 1.99 34.90 0.50
N THR A 350 2.36 35.54 -0.62
CA THR A 350 3.55 36.39 -0.70
C THR A 350 3.57 37.38 -1.88
N ALA A 351 2.43 37.84 -2.39
CA ALA A 351 2.42 38.95 -3.37
C ALA A 351 1.50 40.15 -3.02
N SER A 352 0.70 40.07 -1.95
CA SER A 352 -0.22 41.17 -1.57
C SER A 352 0.22 41.96 -0.32
N ARG A 353 1.38 41.66 0.29
CA ARG A 353 1.91 42.44 1.44
C ARG A 353 3.12 43.31 1.09
N LEU A 354 3.51 43.36 -0.19
CA LEU A 354 4.57 44.25 -0.68
C LEU A 354 4.04 45.45 -1.48
N SER A 355 2.76 45.44 -1.91
CA SER A 355 2.11 46.60 -2.54
C SER A 355 1.57 47.62 -1.53
N ASP A 356 1.15 47.18 -0.33
CA ASP A 356 0.56 48.06 0.68
C ASP A 356 1.59 48.81 1.55
N ARG A 357 2.88 48.52 1.36
CA ARG A 357 3.98 49.23 2.05
C ARG A 357 4.64 50.32 1.20
N ALA A 358 4.23 50.46 -0.07
CA ALA A 358 4.79 51.44 -1.00
C ALA A 358 4.00 52.77 -1.09
N THR A 359 2.90 52.95 -0.35
CA THR A 359 2.07 54.17 -0.41
C THR A 359 1.98 54.95 0.90
N ARG A 360 2.87 54.72 1.87
CA ARG A 360 3.00 55.58 3.06
C ARG A 360 4.45 56.00 3.31
N SER A 361 4.90 56.95 2.51
CA SER A 361 6.06 57.78 2.84
C SER A 361 5.86 59.19 2.26
N GLN A 362 5.19 60.05 3.02
CA GLN A 362 5.40 61.50 2.94
C GLN A 362 6.11 61.95 4.23
N PRO A 363 7.20 62.72 4.15
CA PRO A 363 7.89 63.23 5.32
C PRO A 363 7.15 64.44 5.90
N PRO A 364 7.12 64.64 7.23
CA PRO A 364 6.63 65.88 7.81
C PRO A 364 7.67 67.00 7.63
N ALA A 365 7.17 68.20 7.35
CA ALA A 365 7.93 69.42 7.17
C ALA A 365 8.59 69.89 8.48
N ALA A 366 9.81 70.43 8.35
CA ALA A 366 10.60 71.01 9.42
C ALA A 366 10.07 72.39 9.85
N ALA A 367 10.02 72.63 11.16
CA ALA A 367 9.94 73.96 11.75
C ALA A 367 10.92 74.08 12.93
N LYS A 368 11.56 75.26 13.01
CA LYS A 368 12.78 75.59 13.77
C LYS A 368 12.56 75.77 15.28
N ALA A 369 13.55 75.27 16.03
CA ALA A 369 14.22 75.77 17.24
C ALA A 369 13.49 76.64 18.29
N THR A 370 13.60 76.22 19.56
CA THR A 370 14.15 77.04 20.67
C THR A 370 14.53 76.15 21.87
N ARG A 371 15.71 76.41 22.47
CA ARG A 371 16.19 75.95 23.81
C ARG A 371 15.73 76.98 24.86
N PRO A 372 15.60 76.70 26.18
CA PRO A 372 16.67 76.20 27.07
C PRO A 372 16.20 75.22 28.18
N GLY A 373 17.09 74.46 28.85
CA GLY A 373 17.71 74.86 30.11
C GLY A 373 18.16 73.65 30.96
N LYS A 374 19.04 73.91 31.93
CA LYS A 374 19.99 72.99 32.62
C LYS A 374 19.41 72.17 33.80
N GLY A 375 19.78 70.88 33.86
CA GLY A 375 20.25 70.07 35.02
C GLY A 375 19.35 69.84 36.25
N PRO A 376 19.79 69.05 37.27
CA PRO A 376 20.92 68.10 37.33
C PRO A 376 20.62 66.71 38.00
N ARG A 377 21.58 65.78 37.81
CA ARG A 377 22.11 64.68 38.68
C ARG A 377 21.21 63.89 39.65
N GLN A 378 21.41 62.56 39.69
CA GLN A 378 21.96 61.71 40.79
C GLN A 378 21.77 60.20 40.44
N THR A 379 22.83 59.36 40.32
CA THR A 379 23.49 58.48 41.35
C THR A 379 22.49 57.55 42.07
N ALA A 380 22.67 56.25 42.34
CA ALA A 380 23.81 55.35 42.61
C ALA A 380 23.27 53.89 42.51
N ALA A 381 24.00 52.87 42.01
CA ALA A 381 24.98 51.99 42.69
C ALA A 381 24.42 50.82 43.53
N ASN A 382 25.04 49.63 43.33
CA ASN A 382 25.28 48.50 44.26
C ASN A 382 24.07 47.66 44.73
N ALA A 383 24.11 46.35 44.98
CA ALA A 383 25.04 45.20 44.86
C ALA A 383 24.21 43.98 45.41
N PRO A 384 24.76 42.83 45.85
CA PRO A 384 25.25 41.66 45.10
C PRO A 384 24.51 40.33 45.53
N PRO A 385 25.00 39.11 45.19
CA PRO A 385 24.21 37.87 45.13
C PRO A 385 24.29 37.00 46.40
N LEU A 386 23.39 36.01 46.50
CA LEU A 386 23.40 34.99 47.55
C LEU A 386 23.85 33.61 47.05
N LYS A 387 24.66 32.99 47.92
CA LYS A 387 25.50 31.81 47.77
C LYS A 387 24.77 30.50 48.13
N SER A 388 25.30 29.42 47.56
CA SER A 388 25.59 28.06 48.11
C SER A 388 24.75 27.43 49.23
N GLY A 389 24.42 26.14 49.09
CA GLY A 389 24.21 25.23 50.21
C GLY A 389 23.71 23.82 49.85
N GLN A 390 24.61 22.87 49.67
CA GLN A 390 24.45 21.46 50.13
C GLN A 390 25.07 21.38 51.56
N PRO A 391 24.92 20.31 52.40
CA PRO A 391 24.54 18.91 52.12
C PRO A 391 23.64 18.25 53.21
N ALA A 392 23.62 16.89 53.24
CA ALA A 392 23.19 15.94 54.29
C ALA A 392 21.79 15.29 54.06
N SER A 393 21.72 14.04 53.57
CA SER A 393 21.83 12.73 54.26
C SER A 393 20.54 12.29 54.98
N GLY A 394 19.99 11.13 54.61
CA GLY A 394 18.93 10.48 55.39
C GLY A 394 18.21 9.33 54.66
N ARG A 395 18.54 8.09 55.03
CA ARG A 395 17.99 6.80 54.59
C ARG A 395 16.46 6.68 54.71
N LYS A 396 15.79 5.94 53.81
CA LYS A 396 15.21 4.59 54.05
C LYS A 396 14.21 4.13 52.96
N ALA A 397 14.21 2.80 52.79
CA ALA A 397 13.12 1.90 52.39
C ALA A 397 12.80 1.70 50.89
N ALA A 398 13.15 0.50 50.43
CA ALA A 398 12.61 -0.17 49.23
C ALA A 398 11.25 -0.83 49.53
N PRO A 399 10.48 -1.20 48.49
CA PRO A 399 9.63 -2.36 48.56
C PRO A 399 10.00 -3.43 47.52
N ALA A 400 10.06 -4.67 48.01
CA ALA A 400 10.10 -5.89 47.24
C ALA A 400 8.69 -6.30 46.80
N GLY A 401 8.57 -6.98 45.66
CA GLY A 401 7.30 -7.57 45.21
C GLY A 401 7.36 -8.24 43.85
N ALA A 402 8.13 -9.32 43.69
CA ALA A 402 8.06 -10.20 42.53
C ALA A 402 7.66 -11.61 43.00
N ARG A 403 6.44 -12.05 42.63
CA ARG A 403 5.98 -13.44 42.75
C ARG A 403 6.16 -14.12 41.39
N ALA A 404 7.03 -15.12 41.32
CA ALA A 404 7.12 -16.09 40.23
C ALA A 404 6.48 -17.40 40.69
N ALA A 405 5.54 -17.94 39.90
CA ALA A 405 4.91 -19.22 40.14
C ALA A 405 5.59 -20.31 39.29
N ALA A 406 5.82 -21.46 39.94
CA ALA A 406 6.61 -22.59 39.48
C ALA A 406 5.97 -23.38 38.33
N ALA A 407 6.81 -23.83 37.41
CA ALA A 407 6.48 -24.79 36.36
C ALA A 407 6.56 -26.24 36.91
N GLY A 408 5.44 -26.98 36.79
CA GLY A 408 5.37 -28.41 37.07
C GLY A 408 5.82 -29.24 35.88
N ARG A 409 6.80 -30.12 36.11
CA ARG A 409 7.21 -31.22 35.22
C ARG A 409 6.22 -32.38 35.34
N LYS A 410 5.80 -32.99 34.23
CA LYS A 410 5.15 -34.31 34.18
C LYS A 410 6.09 -35.35 33.52
N PRO A 411 6.15 -36.59 34.03
CA PRO A 411 6.97 -37.69 33.48
C PRO A 411 6.25 -38.48 32.36
N PRO A 412 6.96 -39.36 31.62
CA PRO A 412 6.42 -40.07 30.46
C PRO A 412 5.66 -41.36 30.83
N SER A 413 4.66 -41.73 30.02
CA SER A 413 3.93 -43.00 30.11
C SER A 413 4.43 -44.04 29.10
N PRO A 414 4.26 -45.37 29.37
CA PRO A 414 4.94 -46.43 28.64
C PRO A 414 4.07 -47.12 27.56
N GLY A 415 4.74 -47.56 26.49
CA GLY A 415 4.57 -48.87 25.85
C GLY A 415 3.28 -49.21 25.10
N SER A 416 3.37 -49.33 23.77
CA SER A 416 2.59 -50.33 23.02
C SER A 416 3.49 -51.11 22.05
N ARG A 417 3.55 -52.42 22.28
CA ARG A 417 4.21 -53.44 21.46
C ARG A 417 3.45 -53.61 20.14
N LYS A 418 4.16 -53.65 19.02
CA LYS A 418 3.74 -54.35 17.80
C LYS A 418 4.32 -55.77 17.82
N PRO A 419 3.57 -56.81 17.43
CA PRO A 419 4.16 -58.07 16.99
C PRO A 419 4.42 -58.05 15.47
N ARG A 420 5.50 -58.74 15.08
CA ARG A 420 5.86 -59.12 13.72
C ARG A 420 5.31 -60.53 13.40
N GLY A 421 5.07 -60.79 12.12
CA GLY A 421 4.85 -62.11 11.49
C GLY A 421 3.40 -62.30 11.04
N LYS A 422 3.07 -62.72 9.81
CA LYS A 422 3.79 -63.38 8.71
C LYS A 422 3.34 -62.78 7.38
#